data_AF-A0A6G9AVH3-F1
#
_entry.id   AF-A0A6G9AVH3-F1
#
_cell.length_a   1.000
_cell.length_b   1.000
_cell.length_c   1.000
_cell.angle_alpha   90.00
_cell.angle_beta   90.00
_cell.angle_gamma   90.00
#
_symmetry.space_group_name_H-M   'P 1'
#
loop_
_entity.id
_entity.type
_entity.pdbx_description
1 polymer ?
#
loop_
_entity_poly.entity_id
_entity_poly.type
_entity_poly.pdbx_seq_one_letter_code
_entity_poly.pdbx_strand_id
1 'polypeptide(L)' 'MAANILVIVTGYGSITPKPWKTAYLNISEDNARQRFLKEHPGVRDAAVVSVKFDDEFTIGSHGEISSTHY' A
#
# COMPACT_ATOMS: atom_id res chain seq x y z
N MET A 1 -4.98 -8.99 21.47
CA MET A 1 -4.27 -9.20 20.19
C MET A 1 -3.72 -7.86 19.71
N ALA A 2 -2.48 -7.82 19.23
CA ALA A 2 -1.90 -6.61 18.67
C ALA A 2 -2.35 -6.52 17.21
N ALA A 3 -3.28 -5.61 16.91
CA ALA A 3 -3.73 -5.38 15.54
C ALA A 3 -2.57 -4.86 14.69
N ASN A 4 -2.11 -5.68 13.74
CA ASN A 4 -1.08 -5.28 12.80
C ASN A 4 -1.68 -4.34 11.75
N ILE A 5 -0.89 -3.38 11.28
CA ILE A 5 -1.34 -2.37 10.32
C ILE A 5 -0.41 -2.41 9.12
N LEU A 6 -0.96 -2.73 7.94
CA LEU A 6 -0.26 -2.60 6.67
C LEU A 6 -0.65 -1.27 6.03
N VAL A 7 0.33 -0.41 5.79
CA VAL A 7 0.17 0.85 5.07
C VAL A 7 0.72 0.68 3.66
N ILE A 8 -0.14 0.76 2.66
CA ILE A 8 0.21 0.67 1.25
C ILE A 8 0.24 2.08 0.68
N VAL A 9 1.38 2.50 0.15
CA VAL A 9 1.53 3.78 -0.55
C VAL A 9 1.69 3.52 -2.04
N THR A 10 0.84 4.14 -2.84
CA THR A 10 0.89 4.08 -4.31
C THR A 10 1.14 5.48 -4.84
N GLY A 11 2.16 5.65 -5.68
CA GLY A 11 2.56 6.94 -6.23
C GLY A 11 2.58 6.95 -7.74
N TYR A 12 2.15 8.07 -8.33
CA TYR A 12 2.21 8.35 -9.75
C TYR A 12 3.17 9.50 -10.03
N GLY A 13 4.03 9.32 -11.03
CA GLY A 13 4.94 10.35 -11.52
C GLY A 13 4.33 11.13 -12.69
N SER A 14 4.85 12.33 -12.96
CA SER A 14 4.44 13.14 -14.12
C SER A 14 4.63 12.46 -15.47
N ILE A 15 5.68 11.65 -15.60
CA ILE A 15 6.23 11.24 -16.90
C ILE A 15 6.09 9.72 -17.10
N THR A 16 6.04 8.96 -16.01
CA THR A 16 6.04 7.50 -16.07
C THR A 16 4.63 6.97 -15.80
N PRO A 17 4.02 6.22 -16.74
CA PRO A 17 2.68 5.65 -16.58
C PRO A 17 2.65 4.48 -15.58
N LYS A 18 3.82 4.01 -15.13
CA LYS A 18 3.92 2.90 -14.18
C LYS A 18 3.84 3.44 -12.74
N PRO A 19 2.83 3.02 -11.94
CA PRO A 19 2.76 3.40 -10.54
C PRO A 19 3.88 2.76 -9.74
N TRP A 20 4.46 3.52 -8.80
CA TRP A 20 5.28 2.97 -7.73
C TRP A 20 4.36 2.53 -6.61
N LYS A 21 4.59 1.34 -6.06
CA LYS A 21 3.78 0.78 -4.97
C LYS A 21 4.70 0.18 -3.94
N THR A 22 4.59 0.65 -2.70
CA THR A 22 5.37 0.17 -1.56
C THR A 22 4.44 -0.05 -0.39
N ALA A 23 4.66 -1.15 0.35
CA ALA A 23 3.90 -1.46 1.54
C ALA A 23 4.81 -1.42 2.77
N TYR A 24 4.31 -0.86 3.86
CA TYR A 24 5.01 -0.73 5.12
C TYR A 24 4.18 -1.36 6.23
N LEU A 25 4.82 -2.15 7.08
CA LEU A 25 4.16 -2.88 8.16
C LEU A 25 4.40 -2.18 9.51
N ASN A 26 3.35 -2.04 10.30
CA ASN A 26 3.36 -1.53 11.67
C ASN A 26 4.00 -0.15 11.83
N ILE A 27 3.81 0.72 10.83
CA ILE A 27 4.21 2.13 10.90
C ILE A 27 3.00 3.03 10.63
N SER A 28 3.08 4.29 11.05
CA SER A 28 2.05 5.29 10.78
C SER A 28 2.00 5.71 9.31
N GLU A 29 0.83 6.14 8.86
CA GLU A 29 0.58 6.60 7.49
C GLU A 29 1.49 7.76 7.07
N ASP A 30 1.71 8.71 7.99
CA ASP A 30 2.58 9.85 7.74
C ASP A 30 4.03 9.41 7.51
N ASN A 31 4.54 8.50 8.33
CA ASN A 31 5.90 8.01 8.22
C ASN A 31 6.08 7.15 6.95
N ALA A 32 5.10 6.30 6.63
CA ALA A 32 5.06 5.54 5.38
C ALA A 32 5.11 6.47 4.15
N ARG A 33 4.32 7.54 4.17
CA ARG A 33 4.28 8.53 3.09
C ARG A 33 5.61 9.29 2.97
N GLN A 34 6.19 9.76 4.07
CA GLN A 34 7.48 10.47 4.02
C GLN A 34 8.61 9.59 3.49
N ARG A 35 8.67 8.33 3.94
CA ARG A 35 9.63 7.35 3.42
C ARG A 35 9.45 7.12 1.93
N PHE A 36 8.21 6.90 1.49
CA PHE A 36 7.88 6.69 0.09
C PHE A 36 8.29 7.87 -0.79
N LEU A 37 8.00 9.10 -0.37
CA LEU A 37 8.38 10.32 -1.11
C LEU A 37 9.90 10.54 -1.14
N LYS A 38 10.61 10.13 -0.08
CA LYS A 38 12.07 10.17 -0.03
C LYS A 38 12.71 9.16 -0.98
N GLU A 39 12.13 7.97 -1.08
CA GLU A 39 12.57 6.90 -2.01
C GLU A 39 12.21 7.23 -3.47
N HIS A 40 11.12 7.98 -3.68
CA HIS A 40 10.61 8.33 -4.99
C HIS A 40 10.33 9.85 -5.13
N PRO A 41 11.39 10.68 -5.27
CA PRO A 41 11.25 12.14 -5.35
C PRO A 41 10.51 12.64 -6.59
N GLY A 42 10.26 11.78 -7.59
CA GLY A 42 9.50 12.09 -8.80
C GLY A 42 7.99 11.85 -8.69
N VAL A 43 7.50 11.39 -7.53
CA VAL A 43 6.06 11.19 -7.27
C VAL A 43 5.39 12.54 -7.05
N ARG A 44 4.30 12.79 -7.79
CA ARG A 44 3.47 13.99 -7.62
C ARG A 44 2.18 13.72 -6.89
N ASP A 45 1.61 12.55 -7.14
CA ASP A 45 0.38 12.12 -6.51
C ASP A 45 0.64 10.81 -5.78
N ALA A 46 0.31 10.78 -4.48
CA ALA A 46 0.52 9.62 -3.62
C ALA A 46 -0.78 9.29 -2.87
N ALA A 47 -1.30 8.09 -3.10
CA ALA A 47 -2.42 7.52 -2.37
C ALA A 47 -1.91 6.61 -1.25
N VAL A 48 -2.51 6.71 -0.06
CA VAL A 48 -2.17 5.88 1.11
C VAL A 48 -3.41 5.08 1.50
N VAL A 49 -3.23 3.78 1.72
CA VAL A 49 -4.29 2.86 2.16
C VAL A 49 -3.80 2.08 3.36
N SER A 50 -4.53 2.16 4.46
CA SER A 50 -4.24 1.43 5.70
C SER A 50 -5.17 0.24 5.87
N VAL A 51 -4.58 -0.94 6.06
CA VAL A 51 -5.30 -2.20 6.25
C VAL A 51 -4.92 -2.78 7.60
N LYS A 52 -5.91 -2.96 8.47
CA LYS A 52 -5.72 -3.58 9.79
C LYS A 52 -6.01 -5.07 9.69
N PHE A 53 -5.16 -5.90 10.27
CA PHE A 53 -5.32 -7.35 10.28
C PHE A 53 -4.80 -7.95 11.59
N ASP A 54 -5.35 -9.10 11.99
CA ASP A 54 -5.08 -9.70 13.30
C ASP A 54 -3.87 -10.66 13.25
N ASP A 55 -3.87 -11.64 12.33
CA ASP A 55 -2.81 -12.68 12.31
C ASP A 55 -2.43 -13.20 10.91
N GLU A 56 -3.34 -13.14 9.92
CA GLU A 56 -3.07 -13.65 8.56
C GLU A 56 -3.49 -12.61 7.51
N PHE A 57 -2.53 -12.14 6.70
CA PHE A 57 -2.78 -11.21 5.59
C PHE A 57 -2.43 -11.86 4.26
N THR A 58 -3.43 -12.41 3.59
CA THR A 58 -3.28 -12.97 2.24
C THR A 58 -3.46 -11.86 1.20
N ILE A 59 -2.35 -11.36 0.64
CA ILE A 59 -2.40 -10.42 -0.50
C ILE A 59 -2.71 -11.21 -1.76
N GLY A 60 -4.00 -11.32 -2.09
CA GLY A 60 -4.44 -11.87 -3.37
C GLY A 60 -4.08 -10.93 -4.53
N SER A 61 -3.28 -11.41 -5.48
CA SER A 61 -2.92 -10.69 -6.70
C SER A 61 -4.05 -10.68 -7.73
N HIS A 62 -5.27 -10.28 -7.38
CA HIS A 62 -6.33 -10.02 -8.37
C HIS A 62 -7.31 -8.98 -7.83
N GLY A 63 -7.57 -7.94 -8.63
CA GLY A 63 -8.85 -7.25 -8.53
C GLY A 63 -9.97 -8.28 -8.68
N GLU A 64 -11.04 -8.09 -7.91
CA GLU A 64 -12.19 -9.00 -7.76
C GLU A 64 -11.97 -10.17 -6.79
N ILE A 65 -12.35 -9.95 -5.53
CA ILE A 65 -12.65 -11.02 -4.59
C ILE A 65 -14.08 -11.47 -4.87
N SER A 66 -14.24 -12.39 -5.82
CA SER A 66 -15.39 -13.28 -5.91
C SER A 66 -14.92 -14.58 -6.52
N SER A 67 -14.76 -15.60 -5.68
CA SER A 67 -14.67 -16.98 -6.15
C SER A 67 -15.68 -17.79 -5.37
N THR A 68 -16.94 -17.61 -5.76
CA THR A 68 -17.93 -18.68 -5.61
C THR A 68 -17.65 -19.67 -6.73
N HIS A 69 -17.31 -20.91 -6.42
CA HIS A 69 -17.68 -22.04 -7.28
C HIS A 69 -17.78 -23.29 -6.41
N TYR A 70 -18.95 -23.92 -6.53
CA TYR A 70 -19.38 -25.19 -5.97
C TYR A 70 -18.62 -26.37 -6.56
#